data_AF-A0A543IX39-F1
#
_entry.id   AF-A0A543IX39-F1
#
_cell.length_a   1.000
_cell.length_b   1.000
_cell.length_c   1.000
_cell.angle_alpha   90.00
_cell.angle_beta   90.00
_cell.angle_gamma   90.00
#
_symmetry.space_group_name_H-M   'P 1'
#
loop_
_entity.id
_entity.type
_entity.pdbx_description
1 polymer ?
#
loop_
_entity_poly.entity_id
_entity_poly.type
_entity_poly.pdbx_seq_one_letter_code
_entity_poly.pdbx_strand_id
1 'polypeptide(L)'
;MFTVGHGARTAEAFLAVLRDAGVTTLADVRRFPGSRRHPQFGRAALAAALAEAGIGYEWQGEALGGRRSRRPGSRHTALRHAAFSGYADHMDTAEFRAAVDELVRRAARGERIAVMCAETVWWHCHRMLIADALAMRGATVVHLLDAGRRQPYRPHPNVRRGDDGWPVYDVPDTLPGL
;
A
#
# COMPACT_ATOMS: atom_id res chain seq x y z
N MET A 1 3.43 -5.74 -9.52
CA MET A 1 3.64 -5.23 -8.15
C MET A 1 2.65 -5.89 -7.21
N PHE A 2 2.99 -5.94 -5.92
CA PHE A 2 2.17 -6.58 -4.91
C PHE A 2 1.79 -5.62 -3.78
N THR A 3 0.68 -5.89 -3.11
CA THR A 3 0.43 -5.33 -1.77
C THR A 3 0.23 -6.46 -0.78
N VAL A 4 0.70 -6.31 0.45
CA VAL A 4 0.60 -7.33 1.48
C VAL A 4 0.39 -6.71 2.85
N GLY A 5 -0.24 -7.46 3.75
CA GLY A 5 -0.60 -7.01 5.08
C GLY A 5 -0.06 -8.01 6.06
N HIS A 6 0.75 -7.59 7.03
CA HIS A 6 1.33 -8.58 7.95
C HIS A 6 0.26 -9.18 8.88
N GLY A 7 -0.75 -8.40 9.27
CA GLY A 7 -1.82 -8.85 10.14
C GLY A 7 -1.27 -9.42 11.45
N ALA A 8 -1.87 -10.53 11.89
CA ALA A 8 -1.42 -11.29 13.05
C ALA A 8 -0.57 -12.52 12.71
N ARG A 9 0.01 -12.59 11.50
CA ARG A 9 0.82 -13.74 11.07
C ARG A 9 2.08 -13.91 11.92
N THR A 10 2.61 -15.13 11.94
CA THR A 10 4.00 -15.36 12.35
C THR A 10 4.95 -14.81 11.28
N ALA A 11 6.24 -14.66 11.61
CA ALA A 11 7.24 -14.23 10.63
C ALA A 11 7.35 -15.25 9.49
N GLU A 12 7.33 -16.53 9.81
CA GLU A 12 7.46 -17.65 8.86
C GLU A 12 6.30 -17.67 7.87
N ALA A 13 5.06 -17.55 8.36
CA ALA A 13 3.88 -17.50 7.52
C ALA A 13 3.90 -16.27 6.61
N PHE A 14 4.34 -15.11 7.12
CA PHE A 14 4.47 -13.91 6.31
C PHE A 14 5.56 -14.05 5.22
N LEU A 15 6.73 -14.59 5.56
CA LEU A 15 7.79 -14.85 4.59
C LEU A 15 7.36 -15.88 3.53
N ALA A 16 6.56 -16.88 3.89
CA ALA A 16 6.01 -17.84 2.93
C ALA A 16 5.13 -17.15 1.87
N VAL A 17 4.29 -16.19 2.27
CA VAL A 17 3.48 -15.37 1.33
C VAL A 17 4.38 -14.61 0.36
N LEU A 18 5.45 -13.98 0.86
CA LEU A 18 6.38 -13.21 0.03
C LEU A 18 7.15 -14.09 -0.96
N ARG A 19 7.65 -15.23 -0.48
CA ARG A 19 8.42 -16.20 -1.29
C ARG A 19 7.56 -16.84 -2.38
N ASP A 20 6.34 -17.25 -2.05
CA ASP A 20 5.38 -17.78 -3.03
C ASP A 20 5.13 -16.76 -4.17
N ALA A 21 5.03 -15.48 -3.83
CA ALA A 21 4.88 -14.40 -4.79
C ALA A 21 6.20 -13.98 -5.47
N GLY A 22 7.34 -14.58 -5.10
CA GLY A 22 8.67 -14.22 -5.60
C GLY A 22 9.02 -12.77 -5.34
N VAL A 23 8.59 -12.20 -4.22
CA VAL A 23 8.90 -10.82 -3.85
C VAL A 23 10.40 -10.67 -3.63
N THR A 24 11.01 -9.68 -4.28
CA THR A 24 12.43 -9.36 -4.13
C THR A 24 12.65 -8.20 -3.16
N THR A 25 11.67 -7.31 -3.00
CA THR A 25 11.75 -6.14 -2.13
C THR A 25 10.42 -5.87 -1.43
N LEU A 26 10.49 -5.66 -0.12
CA LEU A 26 9.36 -5.22 0.70
C LEU A 26 9.48 -3.71 0.99
N ALA A 27 8.52 -2.94 0.50
CA ALA A 27 8.37 -1.52 0.82
C ALA A 27 7.40 -1.35 2.00
N ASP A 28 7.93 -1.09 3.19
CA ASP A 28 7.14 -0.88 4.40
C ASP A 28 6.59 0.55 4.46
N VAL A 29 5.29 0.68 4.23
CA VAL A 29 4.57 1.97 4.25
C VAL A 29 3.94 2.26 5.61
N ARG A 30 4.32 1.55 6.67
CA ARG A 30 3.90 1.91 8.03
C ARG A 30 4.72 3.12 8.46
N ARG A 31 4.05 4.26 8.66
CA ARG A 31 4.69 5.48 9.22
C ARG A 31 5.35 5.21 10.57
N PHE A 32 4.73 4.36 11.39
CA PHE A 32 5.25 3.94 12.69
C PHE A 32 5.34 2.40 12.75
N PRO A 33 6.43 1.79 12.25
CA PRO A 33 6.58 0.34 12.09
C PRO A 33 6.96 -0.38 13.40
N GLY A 34 6.33 -0.01 14.51
CA GLY A 34 6.53 -0.62 15.83
C GLY A 34 5.25 -1.26 16.36
N SER A 35 5.36 -2.42 17.01
CA SER A 35 4.24 -3.06 17.66
C SER A 35 4.72 -3.90 18.85
N ARG A 36 4.12 -3.67 20.03
CA ARG A 36 4.33 -4.55 21.20
C ARG A 36 3.65 -5.91 21.01
N ARG A 37 2.53 -5.95 20.29
CA ARG A 37 1.73 -7.16 20.05
C ARG A 37 2.35 -8.06 18.99
N HIS A 38 3.04 -7.47 18.02
CA HIS A 38 3.68 -8.17 16.91
C HIS A 38 5.14 -7.72 16.74
N PRO A 39 6.01 -8.01 17.73
CA PRO A 39 7.39 -7.54 17.75
C PRO A 39 8.22 -8.03 16.55
N GLN A 40 7.89 -9.18 15.96
CA GLN A 40 8.52 -9.71 14.76
C GLN A 40 8.34 -8.81 13.53
N PHE A 41 7.30 -7.97 13.51
CA PHE A 41 7.09 -6.97 12.47
C PHE A 41 7.61 -5.59 12.87
N GLY A 42 8.35 -5.46 13.98
CA GLY A 42 9.13 -4.26 14.27
C GLY A 42 10.19 -4.05 13.19
N ARG A 43 10.45 -2.79 12.80
CA ARG A 43 11.37 -2.45 11.69
C ARG A 43 12.68 -3.23 11.69
N ALA A 44 13.39 -3.29 12.83
CA ALA A 44 14.68 -3.98 12.91
C ALA A 44 14.54 -5.50 12.75
N ALA A 45 13.60 -6.13 13.48
CA ALA A 45 13.36 -7.57 13.41
C ALA A 45 12.89 -8.00 12.01
N LEU A 46 12.01 -7.23 11.38
CA LEU A 46 11.52 -7.48 10.04
C LEU A 46 12.65 -7.36 9.00
N ALA A 47 13.48 -6.32 9.09
CA ALA A 47 14.61 -6.14 8.19
C ALA A 47 15.59 -7.32 8.25
N ALA A 48 15.90 -7.82 9.46
CA ALA A 48 16.76 -8.98 9.65
C ALA A 48 16.16 -10.25 9.03
N ALA A 49 14.89 -10.55 9.34
CA ALA A 49 14.19 -11.74 8.82
C ALA A 49 14.07 -11.73 7.28
N LEU A 50 13.87 -10.55 6.68
CA LEU A 50 13.84 -10.39 5.22
C LEU A 50 15.21 -10.58 4.59
N ALA A 51 16.27 -10.03 5.21
CA ALA A 51 17.64 -10.21 4.73
C ALA A 51 18.05 -11.69 4.73
N GLU A 52 17.74 -12.43 5.81
CA GLU A 52 17.95 -13.89 5.88
C GLU A 52 17.16 -14.64 4.80
N ALA A 53 16.00 -14.11 4.39
CA ALA A 53 15.19 -14.65 3.32
C ALA A 53 15.63 -14.21 1.91
N GLY A 54 16.67 -13.39 1.77
CA GLY A 54 17.13 -12.84 0.50
C GLY A 54 16.19 -11.78 -0.09
N ILE A 55 15.36 -11.12 0.74
CA ILE A 55 14.39 -10.10 0.34
C ILE A 55 14.89 -8.73 0.84
N GLY A 56 14.98 -7.75 -0.06
CA GLY A 56 15.30 -6.38 0.30
C GLY A 56 14.22 -5.74 1.18
N TYR A 57 14.63 -4.90 2.12
CA TYR A 57 13.71 -4.13 2.97
C TYR A 57 13.97 -2.65 2.82
N GLU A 58 12.92 -1.89 2.52
CA GLU A 58 12.95 -0.43 2.52
C GLU A 58 11.79 0.13 3.32
N TRP A 59 12.06 1.17 4.12
CA TRP A 59 11.03 1.87 4.85
C TRP A 59 10.60 3.11 4.06
N GLN A 60 9.32 3.15 3.69
CA GLN A 60 8.68 4.22 2.91
C GLN A 60 7.62 4.96 3.76
N GLY A 61 7.72 4.89 5.08
CA GLY A 61 6.72 5.44 5.98
C GLY A 61 6.61 6.98 5.95
N GLU A 62 7.67 7.68 5.53
CA GLU A 62 7.61 9.14 5.34
C GLU A 62 6.85 9.51 4.08
N ALA A 63 7.23 8.98 2.91
CA ALA A 63 6.60 9.35 1.65
C ALA A 63 5.22 8.71 1.45
N LEU A 64 5.03 7.46 1.87
CA LEU A 64 3.84 6.66 1.56
C LEU A 64 3.01 6.30 2.80
N GLY A 65 3.48 6.65 4.00
CA GLY A 65 2.83 6.21 5.23
C GLY A 65 1.53 6.91 5.58
N GLY A 66 0.63 6.14 6.22
CA GLY A 66 -0.66 6.60 6.70
C GLY A 66 -0.60 7.59 7.88
N ARG A 67 -1.76 7.78 8.55
CA ARG A 67 -1.94 8.76 9.65
C ARG A 67 -1.64 10.19 9.17
N ARG A 68 -2.44 10.61 8.19
CA ARG A 68 -2.40 11.94 7.58
C ARG A 68 -3.69 12.68 7.94
N SER A 69 -3.60 13.99 8.07
CA SER A 69 -4.74 14.85 8.37
C SER A 69 -5.27 15.46 7.09
N ARG A 70 -6.60 15.63 7.03
CA ARG A 70 -7.28 16.32 5.93
C ARG A 70 -6.82 17.78 5.83
N ARG A 71 -6.65 18.26 4.61
CA ARG A 71 -6.31 19.64 4.28
C ARG A 71 -7.56 20.41 3.84
N PRO A 72 -7.66 21.72 4.13
CA PRO A 72 -8.69 22.56 3.54
C PRO A 72 -8.64 22.51 2.01
N GLY A 73 -9.79 22.56 1.34
CA GLY A 73 -9.86 22.55 -0.13
C GLY A 73 -9.55 21.20 -0.79
N SER A 74 -9.64 20.09 -0.04
CA SER A 74 -9.48 18.74 -0.59
C SER A 74 -10.37 18.51 -1.82
N ARG A 75 -9.76 18.06 -2.92
CA ARG A 75 -10.47 17.60 -4.13
C ARG A 75 -11.09 16.21 -3.98
N HIS A 76 -10.81 15.51 -2.88
CA HIS A 76 -11.29 14.15 -2.61
C HIS A 76 -12.55 14.20 -1.75
N THR A 77 -13.69 14.50 -2.39
CA THR A 77 -14.95 14.82 -1.73
C THR A 77 -15.81 13.61 -1.34
N ALA A 78 -15.56 12.43 -1.90
CA ALA A 78 -16.38 11.24 -1.68
C ALA A 78 -15.90 10.36 -0.51
N LEU A 79 -14.68 10.55 0.00
CA LEU A 79 -14.15 9.78 1.13
C LEU A 79 -14.67 10.32 2.47
N ARG A 80 -15.66 9.64 3.06
CA ARG A 80 -16.32 10.07 4.30
C ARG A 80 -15.45 9.96 5.55
N HIS A 81 -14.59 8.95 5.61
CA HIS A 81 -13.78 8.70 6.80
C HIS A 81 -12.53 9.58 6.81
N ALA A 82 -12.35 10.37 7.87
CA ALA A 82 -11.32 11.41 7.95
C ALA A 82 -9.89 10.90 7.69
N ALA A 83 -9.56 9.70 8.17
CA ALA A 83 -8.23 9.11 7.94
C ALA A 83 -7.96 8.79 6.45
N PHE A 84 -8.99 8.40 5.70
CA PHE A 84 -8.87 8.10 4.27
C PHE A 84 -8.85 9.39 3.45
N SER A 85 -9.72 10.36 3.77
CA SER A 85 -9.70 11.68 3.13
C SER A 85 -8.37 12.39 3.35
N GLY A 86 -7.83 12.39 4.58
CA GLY A 86 -6.52 12.97 4.87
C GLY A 86 -5.36 12.21 4.21
N TYR A 87 -5.50 10.91 3.98
CA TYR A 87 -4.51 10.17 3.20
C TYR A 87 -4.58 10.52 1.71
N ALA A 88 -5.77 10.66 1.14
CA ALA A 88 -5.94 11.10 -0.24
C ALA A 88 -5.31 12.48 -0.49
N ASP A 89 -5.50 13.44 0.43
CA ASP A 89 -4.81 14.74 0.34
C ASP A 89 -3.28 14.63 0.38
N HIS A 90 -2.75 13.64 1.09
CA HIS A 90 -1.31 13.37 1.09
C HIS A 90 -0.83 12.81 -0.25
N MET A 91 -1.68 12.06 -0.97
CA MET A 91 -1.36 11.53 -2.30
C MET A 91 -1.14 12.62 -3.35
N ASP A 92 -1.64 13.83 -3.10
CA ASP A 92 -1.42 14.99 -3.96
C ASP A 92 -0.07 15.69 -3.74
N THR A 93 0.71 15.27 -2.74
CA THR A 93 2.04 15.82 -2.50
C THR A 93 3.06 15.34 -3.52
N ALA A 94 4.02 16.19 -3.86
CA ALA A 94 5.14 15.82 -4.74
C ALA A 94 5.94 14.63 -4.17
N GLU A 95 6.11 14.57 -2.85
CA GLU A 95 6.81 13.49 -2.15
C GLU A 95 6.14 12.12 -2.39
N PHE A 96 4.82 12.03 -2.14
CA PHE A 96 4.08 10.80 -2.38
C PHE A 96 4.16 10.37 -3.85
N ARG A 97 3.93 11.32 -4.76
CA ARG A 97 3.91 11.06 -6.20
C ARG A 97 5.26 10.55 -6.71
N ALA A 98 6.35 11.20 -6.28
CA ALA A 98 7.71 10.79 -6.63
C ALA A 98 8.04 9.37 -6.12
N ALA A 99 7.62 9.04 -4.89
CA ALA A 99 7.82 7.71 -4.33
C ALA A 99 7.04 6.64 -5.09
N VAL A 100 5.76 6.88 -5.41
CA VAL A 100 4.96 5.94 -6.23
C VAL A 100 5.57 5.76 -7.61
N ASP A 101 5.92 6.84 -8.31
CA ASP A 101 6.53 6.75 -9.64
C ASP A 101 7.86 5.97 -9.60
N GLU A 102 8.67 6.12 -8.54
CA GLU A 102 9.90 5.34 -8.38
C GLU A 102 9.64 3.84 -8.21
N LEU A 103 8.67 3.44 -7.37
CA LEU A 103 8.31 2.04 -7.22
C LEU A 103 7.82 1.43 -8.55
N VAL A 104 7.05 2.19 -9.33
CA VAL A 104 6.56 1.76 -10.65
C VAL A 104 7.71 1.63 -11.64
N ARG A 105 8.64 2.60 -11.69
CA ARG A 105 9.83 2.53 -12.54
C ARG A 105 10.69 1.30 -12.24
N ARG A 106 10.92 1.02 -10.96
CA ARG A 106 11.68 -0.16 -10.52
C ARG A 106 10.98 -1.46 -10.87
N ALA A 107 9.66 -1.52 -10.67
CA ALA A 107 8.87 -2.68 -11.09
C ALA A 107 8.92 -2.91 -12.60
N ALA A 108 8.90 -1.85 -13.41
CA ALA A 108 9.05 -1.94 -14.86
C ALA A 108 10.42 -2.46 -15.30
N ARG A 109 11.47 -2.33 -14.47
CA ARG A 109 12.80 -2.92 -14.68
C ARG A 109 12.91 -4.37 -14.20
N GLY A 110 11.80 -4.97 -13.75
CA GLY A 110 11.74 -6.38 -13.35
C GLY A 110 11.72 -6.62 -11.84
N GLU A 111 11.79 -5.57 -11.01
CA GLU A 111 11.77 -5.74 -9.55
C GLU A 111 10.39 -6.17 -9.05
N ARG A 112 10.34 -7.18 -8.17
CA ARG A 112 9.09 -7.73 -7.63
C ARG A 112 8.81 -7.12 -6.26
N ILE A 113 8.27 -5.90 -6.28
CA ILE A 113 8.05 -5.10 -5.07
C ILE A 113 6.70 -5.43 -4.43
N ALA A 114 6.69 -5.62 -3.11
CA ALA A 114 5.49 -5.68 -2.28
C ALA A 114 5.37 -4.48 -1.34
N VAL A 115 4.31 -3.69 -1.50
CA VAL A 115 3.95 -2.60 -0.59
C VAL A 115 3.23 -3.17 0.63
N MET A 116 3.76 -2.91 1.82
CA MET A 116 3.33 -3.58 3.05
C MET A 116 2.77 -2.62 4.11
N CYS A 117 1.66 -3.00 4.73
CA CYS A 117 1.13 -2.35 5.94
C CYS A 117 0.75 -3.39 7.03
N ALA A 118 0.21 -2.91 8.15
CA ALA A 118 -0.17 -3.77 9.28
C ALA A 118 -1.49 -4.51 9.12
N GLU A 119 -2.48 -3.91 8.49
CA GLU A 119 -3.83 -4.47 8.34
C GLU A 119 -3.81 -5.71 7.41
N THR A 120 -4.60 -6.73 7.70
CA THR A 120 -4.78 -7.90 6.82
C THR A 120 -5.61 -7.51 5.60
N VAL A 121 -6.77 -6.88 5.85
CA VAL A 121 -7.78 -6.55 4.84
C VAL A 121 -7.39 -5.29 4.07
N TRP A 122 -7.03 -5.43 2.79
CA TRP A 122 -6.43 -4.32 2.02
C TRP A 122 -7.39 -3.14 1.78
N TRP A 123 -8.70 -3.38 1.75
CA TRP A 123 -9.72 -2.34 1.61
C TRP A 123 -10.10 -1.64 2.92
N HIS A 124 -9.53 -2.05 4.06
CA HIS A 124 -9.70 -1.38 5.36
C HIS A 124 -8.51 -0.47 5.72
N CYS A 125 -7.55 -0.28 4.81
CA CYS A 125 -6.39 0.55 5.06
C CYS A 125 -5.92 1.31 3.83
N HIS A 126 -4.91 2.17 4.02
CA HIS A 126 -4.36 3.02 2.97
C HIS A 126 -3.80 2.24 1.76
N ARG A 127 -3.53 0.93 1.87
CA ARG A 127 -3.02 0.12 0.75
C ARG A 127 -3.95 0.12 -0.45
N MET A 128 -5.27 0.19 -0.24
CA MET A 128 -6.23 0.35 -1.33
C MET A 128 -5.96 1.62 -2.14
N LEU A 129 -5.74 2.75 -1.45
CA LEU A 129 -5.48 4.04 -2.08
C LEU A 129 -4.10 4.08 -2.77
N ILE A 130 -3.10 3.41 -2.18
CA ILE A 130 -1.80 3.21 -2.85
C ILE A 130 -1.99 2.34 -4.10
N ALA A 131 -2.79 1.28 -4.03
CA ALA A 131 -3.04 0.40 -5.17
C ALA A 131 -3.70 1.15 -6.33
N ASP A 132 -4.66 2.04 -6.05
CA ASP A 132 -5.23 2.94 -7.06
C ASP A 132 -4.15 3.79 -7.73
N ALA A 133 -3.26 4.41 -6.93
CA ALA A 133 -2.17 5.20 -7.48
C ALA A 133 -1.24 4.36 -8.35
N LEU A 134 -0.74 3.22 -7.85
CA LEU A 134 0.14 2.33 -8.59
C LEU A 134 -0.49 1.87 -9.92
N ALA A 135 -1.77 1.48 -9.90
CA ALA A 135 -2.48 1.05 -11.10
C ALA A 135 -2.64 2.19 -12.11
N MET A 136 -3.01 3.40 -11.66
CA MET A 136 -3.10 4.57 -12.52
C MET A 136 -1.74 4.99 -13.08
N ARG A 137 -0.64 4.70 -12.38
CA ARG A 137 0.72 4.90 -12.88
C ARG A 137 1.22 3.77 -13.79
N GLY A 138 0.37 2.79 -14.11
CA GLY A 138 0.63 1.75 -15.10
C GLY A 138 1.12 0.41 -14.53
N ALA A 139 1.17 0.25 -13.20
CA ALA A 139 1.53 -1.03 -12.62
C ALA A 139 0.36 -2.02 -12.64
N THR A 140 0.63 -3.28 -12.98
CA THR A 140 -0.28 -4.38 -12.64
C THR A 140 -0.14 -4.70 -11.15
N VAL A 141 -1.22 -4.50 -10.38
CA VAL A 141 -1.23 -4.66 -8.92
C VAL A 141 -2.01 -5.92 -8.53
N VAL A 142 -1.44 -6.70 -7.61
CA VAL A 142 -2.05 -7.91 -7.04
C VAL A 142 -1.96 -7.86 -5.51
N HIS A 143 -3.06 -8.09 -4.82
CA HIS A 143 -3.10 -8.21 -3.37
C HIS A 143 -2.75 -9.64 -2.95
N LEU A 144 -1.72 -9.78 -2.11
CA LEU A 144 -1.33 -11.05 -1.52
C LEU A 144 -2.18 -11.28 -0.26
N LEU A 145 -3.09 -12.25 -0.34
CA LEU A 145 -3.99 -12.58 0.76
C LEU A 145 -3.43 -13.70 1.63
N ASP A 146 -2.74 -14.66 1.02
CA ASP A 146 -2.03 -15.76 1.67
C ASP A 146 -1.04 -16.41 0.69
N ALA A 147 -0.26 -17.40 1.14
CA ALA A 147 0.54 -18.22 0.24
C ALA A 147 -0.39 -18.94 -0.75
N GLY A 148 -0.14 -18.79 -2.05
CA GLY A 148 -1.01 -19.31 -3.11
C GLY A 148 -2.36 -18.58 -3.28
N ARG A 149 -2.75 -17.66 -2.38
CA ARG A 149 -4.02 -16.93 -2.46
C ARG A 149 -3.79 -15.45 -2.79
N ARG A 150 -4.22 -15.06 -4.00
CA ARG A 150 -4.00 -13.73 -4.56
C ARG A 150 -5.30 -13.15 -5.10
N GLN A 151 -5.41 -11.83 -5.08
CA GLN A 151 -6.57 -11.11 -5.62
C GLN A 151 -6.08 -9.98 -6.54
N PRO A 152 -6.50 -9.92 -7.81
CA PRO A 152 -6.21 -8.78 -8.67
C PRO A 152 -6.78 -7.48 -8.08
N TYR A 153 -6.06 -6.39 -8.31
CA TYR A 153 -6.55 -5.05 -7.97
C TYR A 153 -7.89 -4.76 -8.65
N ARG A 154 -8.75 -4.05 -7.91
CA ARG A 154 -9.95 -3.40 -8.43
C ARG A 154 -9.97 -1.95 -7.95
N PRO A 155 -10.38 -1.00 -8.81
CA PRO A 155 -10.48 0.40 -8.42
C PRO A 155 -11.42 0.61 -7.25
N HIS A 156 -11.07 1.56 -6.37
CA HIS A 156 -11.99 2.01 -5.35
C HIS A 156 -13.27 2.59 -5.98
N PRO A 157 -14.48 2.31 -5.46
CA PRO A 157 -15.73 2.73 -6.10
C PRO A 157 -15.85 4.23 -6.37
N ASN A 158 -15.28 5.06 -5.48
CA ASN A 158 -15.31 6.50 -5.63
C ASN A 158 -14.14 7.10 -6.43
N VAL A 159 -13.24 6.27 -6.97
CA VAL A 159 -12.03 6.75 -7.64
C VAL A 159 -12.26 6.96 -9.13
N ARG A 160 -11.73 8.07 -9.64
CA ARG A 160 -11.50 8.27 -11.07
C ARG A 160 -10.07 8.74 -11.30
N ARG A 161 -9.64 8.67 -12.55
CA ARG A 161 -8.38 9.28 -12.97
C ARG A 161 -8.57 10.78 -13.12
N GLY A 162 -7.76 11.58 -12.41
CA GLY A 162 -7.66 13.02 -12.63
C GLY A 162 -6.93 13.36 -13.93
N ASP A 163 -7.02 14.61 -14.36
CA ASP A 163 -6.32 15.11 -15.55
C ASP A 163 -4.80 15.05 -15.40
N ASP A 164 -4.31 15.12 -14.16
CA ASP A 164 -2.92 14.91 -13.78
C ASP A 164 -2.50 13.43 -13.76
N GLY A 165 -3.43 12.53 -14.07
CA GLY A 165 -3.22 11.08 -14.08
C GLY A 165 -3.10 10.44 -12.70
N TRP A 166 -3.49 11.15 -11.63
CA TRP A 166 -3.52 10.63 -10.26
C TRP A 166 -4.96 10.33 -9.79
N PRO A 167 -5.13 9.46 -8.78
CA PRO A 167 -6.44 9.17 -8.20
C PRO A 167 -7.11 10.45 -7.69
N VAL A 168 -8.37 10.65 -8.09
CA VAL A 168 -9.29 11.62 -7.47
C VAL A 168 -10.48 10.85 -6.93
N TYR A 169 -10.88 11.13 -5.69
CA TYR A 169 -11.95 10.41 -5.00
C TYR A 169 -13.16 11.33 -4.81
N ASP A 170 -13.87 11.59 -5.91
CA ASP A 170 -15.01 12.50 -5.98
C ASP A 170 -16.21 11.88 -6.71
N VAL A 171 -16.11 10.63 -7.18
CA VAL A 171 -17.23 9.92 -7.79
C VAL A 171 -18.21 9.52 -6.69
N PRO A 172 -19.49 9.96 -6.74
CA PRO A 172 -20.48 9.58 -5.75
C PRO A 172 -20.63 8.06 -5.68
N ASP A 173 -20.85 7.53 -4.47
CA ASP A 173 -21.21 6.13 -4.32
C ASP A 173 -22.60 5.93 -4.92
N THR A 174 -22.64 5.36 -6.13
CA THR A 174 -23.87 5.11 -6.89
C THR A 174 -24.42 3.71 -6.62
N LEU A 175 -23.73 2.93 -5.78
CA LEU A 175 -24.21 1.63 -5.33
C LEU A 175 -24.95 1.79 -3.99
N PRO A 176 -26.25 1.43 -3.92
CA PRO A 176 -26.95 1.37 -2.65
C PRO A 176 -26.36 0.22 -1.82
N GLY A 177 -25.75 0.54 -0.68
CA GLY A 177 -25.54 -0.39 0.44
C GLY A 177 -24.52 -1.52 0.20
N LEU A 178 -23.37 -1.41 0.88
CA LEU A 178 -22.83 -2.55 1.60
C LEU A 178 -23.58 -2.69 2.94
#